data_AF-A0AAX3BBA8-F1
#
_entry.id   AF-A0AAX3BBA8-F1
#
_cell.length_a   1.000
_cell.length_b   1.000
_cell.length_c   1.000
_cell.angle_alpha   90.00
_cell.angle_beta   90.00
_cell.angle_gamma   90.00
#
_symmetry.space_group_name_H-M   'P 1'
#
loop_
_entity.id
_entity.type
_entity.pdbx_description
1 polymer ?
#
loop_
_entity_poly.entity_id
_entity_poly.type
_entity_poly.pdbx_seq_one_letter_code
_entity_poly.pdbx_strand_id
1 'polypeptide(L)'
;MFERRPIYRETAKEYQKASKKEKMEILDYFVRITGLKNRNYAARLLRQHGKTIYVGKKNYLKADIAKKGKRPGRKKKFGEEELKLLKKVWEIENYMCGKRLKPILNEVLDNLLANGHLQGFQQAIENLRHISASSIDRLLKHERKKLEIKGRKGTKPGTLLKQQIAIRTWAEWDENCPGFMEIDLVAHEGGNSRGDFAQTLNMVDVWSGWTELVAIKNKASKWVREAIEKSKEDFL
;
A
#
# COMPACT_ATOMS: atom_id res chain seq x y z
N MET A 1 -38.60 8.51 -0.67
CA MET A 1 -37.76 7.76 0.32
C MET A 1 -37.66 8.64 1.56
N PHE A 2 -38.57 8.51 2.53
CA PHE A 2 -38.60 9.38 3.71
C PHE A 2 -37.25 9.34 4.42
N GLU A 3 -36.62 10.51 4.58
CA GLU A 3 -35.44 10.63 5.41
C GLU A 3 -35.81 10.23 6.82
N ARG A 4 -35.44 9.00 7.16
CA ARG A 4 -35.70 8.42 8.47
C ARG A 4 -35.11 9.30 9.57
N ARG A 5 -33.90 9.83 9.36
CA ARG A 5 -32.99 10.40 10.39
C ARG A 5 -33.56 11.52 11.29
N PRO A 6 -34.29 12.53 10.80
CA PRO A 6 -34.80 13.61 11.65
C PRO A 6 -35.84 13.09 12.66
N ILE A 7 -36.70 12.17 12.21
CA ILE A 7 -37.75 11.53 13.01
C ILE A 7 -37.13 10.78 14.19
N TYR A 8 -36.04 10.03 13.97
CA TYR A 8 -35.36 9.29 15.06
C TYR A 8 -34.80 10.24 16.13
N ARG A 9 -34.27 11.40 15.74
CA ARG A 9 -33.64 12.34 16.68
C ARG A 9 -34.68 12.96 17.62
N GLU A 10 -35.80 13.41 17.10
CA GLU A 10 -36.85 14.01 17.94
C GLU A 10 -37.58 12.95 18.75
N THR A 11 -37.99 11.84 18.12
CA THR A 11 -38.66 10.75 18.84
C THR A 11 -37.79 10.15 19.94
N ALA A 12 -36.47 10.11 19.78
CA ALA A 12 -35.57 9.60 20.83
C ALA A 12 -35.52 10.52 22.06
N LYS A 13 -35.53 11.85 21.88
CA LYS A 13 -35.54 12.80 23.01
C LYS A 13 -36.81 12.65 23.84
N GLU A 14 -37.96 12.55 23.17
CA GLU A 14 -39.27 12.35 23.80
C GLU A 14 -39.34 10.99 24.48
N TYR A 15 -38.95 9.92 23.77
CA TYR A 15 -38.96 8.55 24.30
C TYR A 15 -38.08 8.40 25.55
N GLN A 16 -36.94 9.11 25.64
CA GLN A 16 -36.06 9.01 26.81
C GLN A 16 -36.65 9.68 28.06
N LYS A 17 -37.42 10.75 27.90
CA LYS A 17 -38.06 11.52 29.00
C LYS A 17 -39.44 10.99 29.41
N ALA A 18 -40.10 10.24 28.54
CA ALA A 18 -41.45 9.71 28.74
C ALA A 18 -41.57 8.67 29.87
N SER A 19 -42.75 8.61 30.47
CA SER A 19 -43.22 7.56 31.38
C SER A 19 -43.41 6.21 30.66
N LYS A 20 -43.70 5.14 31.40
CA LYS A 20 -43.86 3.80 30.82
C LYS A 20 -44.99 3.73 29.78
N LYS A 21 -46.12 4.42 30.04
CA LYS A 21 -47.29 4.45 29.15
C LYS A 21 -46.98 5.25 27.87
N GLU A 22 -46.44 6.44 28.02
CA GLU A 22 -46.03 7.31 26.89
C GLU A 22 -44.95 6.65 26.03
N LYS A 23 -43.99 5.93 26.63
CA LYS A 23 -42.99 5.15 25.88
C LYS A 23 -43.61 4.09 24.97
N MET A 24 -44.72 3.48 25.37
CA MET A 24 -45.41 2.52 24.49
C MET A 24 -46.01 3.23 23.28
N GLU A 25 -46.74 4.32 23.50
CA GLU A 25 -47.40 5.10 22.44
C GLU A 25 -46.38 5.68 21.45
N ILE A 26 -45.29 6.25 21.95
CA ILE A 26 -44.18 6.77 21.13
C ILE A 26 -43.53 5.65 20.31
N LEU A 27 -43.35 4.46 20.90
CA LEU A 27 -42.77 3.31 20.22
C LEU A 27 -43.70 2.74 19.13
N ASP A 28 -45.01 2.71 19.38
CA ASP A 28 -46.03 2.31 18.40
C ASP A 28 -46.04 3.25 17.20
N TYR A 29 -46.09 4.55 17.46
CA TYR A 29 -46.01 5.59 16.43
C TYR A 29 -44.73 5.48 15.60
N PHE A 30 -43.60 5.30 16.28
CA PHE A 30 -42.29 5.20 15.64
C PHE A 30 -42.15 3.95 14.76
N VAL A 31 -42.62 2.80 15.22
CA VAL A 31 -42.62 1.55 14.43
C VAL A 31 -43.50 1.71 13.18
N ARG A 32 -44.67 2.33 13.31
CA ARG A 32 -45.61 2.60 12.21
C ARG A 32 -44.99 3.48 11.12
N ILE A 33 -44.29 4.56 11.50
CA ILE A 33 -43.68 5.50 10.53
C ILE A 33 -42.40 4.95 9.92
N THR A 34 -41.58 4.28 10.70
CA THR A 34 -40.26 3.82 10.24
C THR A 34 -40.29 2.48 9.50
N GLY A 35 -41.40 1.74 9.61
CA GLY A 35 -41.56 0.39 9.05
C GLY A 35 -40.62 -0.64 9.69
N LEU A 36 -40.11 -0.37 10.89
CA LEU A 36 -39.22 -1.28 11.60
C LEU A 36 -40.01 -2.49 12.14
N LYS A 37 -39.79 -3.67 11.56
CA LYS A 37 -40.49 -4.90 11.96
C LYS A 37 -40.22 -5.36 13.40
N ASN A 38 -39.09 -4.96 14.00
CA ASN A 38 -38.69 -5.41 15.32
C ASN A 38 -38.83 -4.27 16.35
N ARG A 39 -39.83 -4.39 17.23
CA ARG A 39 -40.14 -3.44 18.30
C ARG A 39 -38.99 -3.30 19.31
N ASN A 40 -38.30 -4.38 19.65
CA ASN A 40 -37.15 -4.37 20.56
C ASN A 40 -35.96 -3.61 19.94
N TYR A 41 -35.74 -3.77 18.64
CA TYR A 41 -34.74 -3.02 17.90
C TYR A 41 -35.08 -1.52 17.88
N ALA A 42 -36.34 -1.16 17.61
CA ALA A 42 -36.81 0.22 17.64
C ALA A 42 -36.62 0.87 19.03
N ALA A 43 -37.03 0.19 20.11
CA ALA A 43 -36.83 0.65 21.48
C ALA A 43 -35.34 0.81 21.81
N ARG A 44 -34.48 -0.11 21.35
CA ARG A 44 -33.02 -0.02 21.53
C ARG A 44 -32.44 1.20 20.82
N LEU A 45 -32.89 1.50 19.60
CA LEU A 45 -32.44 2.68 18.86
C LEU A 45 -32.80 3.98 19.60
N LEU A 46 -34.05 4.12 20.04
CA LEU A 46 -34.49 5.31 20.79
C LEU A 46 -33.77 5.45 22.13
N ARG A 47 -33.54 4.34 22.85
CA ARG A 47 -32.85 4.33 24.15
C ARG A 47 -31.34 4.60 24.04
N GLN A 48 -30.69 4.14 22.97
CA GLN A 48 -29.24 4.28 22.79
C GLN A 48 -28.86 5.59 22.10
N HIS A 49 -29.81 6.31 21.49
CA HIS A 49 -29.52 7.55 20.78
C HIS A 49 -28.88 8.61 21.68
N GLY A 50 -27.67 9.07 21.32
CA GLY A 50 -26.99 10.15 22.04
C GLY A 50 -26.45 9.77 23.42
N LYS A 51 -26.59 8.50 23.84
CA LYS A 51 -26.07 8.01 25.12
C LYS A 51 -24.54 8.13 25.12
N THR A 52 -24.01 8.81 26.13
CA THR A 52 -22.59 9.02 26.29
C THR A 52 -22.07 8.09 27.37
N ILE A 53 -21.14 7.19 27.02
CA ILE A 53 -20.49 6.26 27.94
C ILE A 53 -19.07 6.78 28.19
N TYR A 54 -18.78 7.22 29.41
CA TYR A 54 -17.44 7.64 29.78
C TYR A 54 -16.52 6.42 29.93
N VAL A 55 -15.38 6.44 29.25
CA VAL A 55 -14.33 5.41 29.31
C VAL A 55 -13.09 6.05 29.95
N GLY A 56 -13.04 6.03 31.28
CA GLY A 56 -12.02 6.73 32.07
C GLY A 56 -12.33 8.21 32.32
N LYS A 57 -11.36 8.96 32.86
CA LYS A 57 -11.57 10.36 33.31
C LYS A 57 -11.72 11.39 32.19
N LYS A 58 -11.28 11.10 30.96
CA LYS A 58 -11.23 12.07 29.85
C LYS A 58 -11.87 11.62 28.53
N ASN A 59 -12.18 10.33 28.35
CA ASN A 59 -12.76 9.84 27.10
C ASN A 59 -14.24 9.52 27.27
N TYR A 60 -15.04 9.79 26.24
CA TYR A 60 -16.44 9.42 26.20
C TYR A 60 -16.82 8.88 24.82
N LEU A 61 -17.69 7.88 24.81
CA LEU A 61 -18.26 7.27 23.63
C LEU A 61 -19.71 7.74 23.51
N LYS A 62 -19.98 8.60 22.53
CA LYS A 62 -21.36 8.98 22.18
C LYS A 62 -21.90 7.96 21.19
N ALA A 63 -22.96 7.26 21.60
CA ALA A 63 -23.66 6.30 20.74
C ALA A 63 -24.26 7.03 19.54
N ASP A 64 -23.67 6.79 18.36
CA ASP A 64 -24.11 7.29 17.08
C ASP A 64 -24.66 6.14 16.24
N ILE A 65 -25.97 6.19 16.00
CA ILE A 65 -26.72 5.19 15.22
C ILE A 65 -26.30 5.21 13.74
N ALA A 66 -25.71 6.32 13.25
CA ALA A 66 -25.21 6.42 11.89
C ALA A 66 -23.94 5.59 11.66
N LYS A 67 -23.17 5.32 12.72
CA LYS A 67 -21.92 4.57 12.64
C LYS A 67 -22.17 3.11 12.98
N LYS A 68 -22.21 2.24 11.95
CA LYS A 68 -22.07 0.80 12.18
C LYS A 68 -20.71 0.55 12.84
N GLY A 69 -20.72 -0.03 14.04
CA GLY A 69 -19.50 -0.49 14.69
C GLY A 69 -18.75 -1.43 13.76
N LYS A 70 -17.43 -1.22 13.60
CA LYS A 70 -16.60 -2.17 12.86
C LYS A 70 -16.62 -3.49 13.63
N ARG A 71 -17.04 -4.57 12.97
CA ARG A 71 -16.90 -5.91 13.54
C ARG A 71 -15.40 -6.14 13.82
N PRO A 72 -15.03 -6.71 14.98
CA PRO A 72 -13.65 -7.10 15.22
C PRO A 72 -13.17 -7.93 14.03
N GLY A 73 -12.04 -7.55 13.45
CA GLY A 73 -11.43 -8.32 12.38
C GLY A 73 -11.05 -9.72 12.85
N ARG A 74 -10.76 -10.62 11.92
CA ARG A 74 -10.21 -11.94 12.23
C ARG A 74 -8.95 -11.77 13.10
N LYS A 75 -8.83 -12.59 14.16
CA LYS A 75 -7.61 -12.61 14.99
C LYS A 75 -6.38 -12.81 14.10
N LYS A 76 -5.30 -12.06 14.37
CA LYS A 76 -4.05 -12.19 13.62
C LYS A 76 -3.50 -13.61 13.83
N LYS A 77 -3.24 -14.33 12.72
CA LYS A 77 -2.65 -15.68 12.75
C LYS A 77 -1.15 -15.66 13.03
N PHE A 78 -0.48 -14.56 12.67
CA PHE A 78 0.95 -14.37 12.83
C PHE A 78 1.18 -13.20 13.79
N GLY A 79 1.97 -13.43 14.83
CA GLY A 79 2.31 -12.48 15.88
C GLY A 79 3.64 -11.77 15.62
N GLU A 80 4.27 -11.32 16.70
CA GLU A 80 5.54 -10.57 16.65
C GLU A 80 6.75 -11.48 16.42
N GLU A 81 6.71 -12.71 16.93
CA GLU A 81 7.80 -13.67 16.75
C GLU A 81 7.94 -14.10 15.29
N GLU A 82 6.83 -14.42 14.62
CA GLU A 82 6.84 -14.75 13.20
C GLU A 82 7.30 -13.58 12.35
N LEU A 83 6.91 -12.35 12.71
CA LEU A 83 7.39 -11.17 12.02
C LEU A 83 8.89 -10.99 12.23
N LYS A 84 9.41 -11.15 13.45
CA LYS A 84 10.84 -11.02 13.74
C LYS A 84 11.67 -12.05 12.96
N LEU A 85 11.22 -13.30 12.95
CA LEU A 85 11.86 -14.38 12.20
C LEU A 85 11.82 -14.12 10.69
N LEU A 86 10.63 -13.75 10.17
CA LEU A 86 10.45 -13.48 8.74
C LEU A 86 11.28 -12.28 8.26
N LYS A 87 11.50 -11.25 9.09
CA LYS A 87 12.41 -10.15 8.77
C LYS A 87 13.86 -10.63 8.61
N LYS A 88 14.34 -11.46 9.54
CA LYS A 88 15.72 -11.99 9.48
C LYS A 88 15.95 -12.79 8.20
N VAL A 89 15.01 -13.67 7.85
CA VAL A 89 15.05 -14.40 6.57
C VAL A 89 15.03 -13.43 5.39
N TRP A 90 14.12 -12.45 5.42
CA TRP A 90 13.97 -11.48 4.34
C TRP A 90 15.23 -10.61 4.09
N GLU A 91 15.96 -10.27 5.15
CA GLU A 91 17.23 -9.54 5.09
C GLU A 91 18.35 -10.39 4.48
N ILE A 92 18.47 -11.65 4.88
CA ILE A 92 19.44 -12.62 4.32
C ILE A 92 19.19 -12.82 2.82
N GLU A 93 17.92 -12.93 2.45
CA GLU A 93 17.46 -13.17 1.09
C GLU A 93 17.36 -11.89 0.23
N ASN A 94 18.16 -10.85 0.54
CA ASN A 94 18.24 -9.61 -0.22
C ASN A 94 16.88 -8.96 -0.53
N TYR A 95 15.98 -9.00 0.45
CA TYR A 95 14.70 -8.30 0.42
C TYR A 95 13.68 -8.80 -0.63
N MET A 96 13.76 -10.06 -1.07
CA MET A 96 12.84 -10.68 -2.03
C MET A 96 11.35 -10.46 -1.72
N CYS A 97 10.53 -10.28 -2.76
CA CYS A 97 9.07 -10.19 -2.62
C CYS A 97 8.46 -11.53 -2.18
N GLY A 98 7.29 -11.53 -1.55
CA GLY A 98 6.68 -12.74 -0.99
C GLY A 98 6.46 -13.86 -2.00
N LYS A 99 6.24 -13.52 -3.29
CA LYS A 99 6.14 -14.51 -4.38
C LYS A 99 7.45 -15.24 -4.66
N ARG A 100 8.60 -14.57 -4.56
CA ARG A 100 9.93 -15.15 -4.74
C ARG A 100 10.45 -15.81 -3.48
N LEU A 101 10.13 -15.24 -2.32
CA LEU A 101 10.55 -15.78 -1.03
C LEU A 101 9.79 -17.06 -0.65
N LYS A 102 8.49 -17.17 -0.99
CA LYS A 102 7.67 -18.31 -0.55
C LYS A 102 8.20 -19.69 -0.99
N PRO A 103 8.63 -19.91 -2.25
CA PRO A 103 9.15 -21.20 -2.69
C PRO A 103 10.38 -21.67 -1.91
N ILE A 104 11.29 -20.75 -1.59
CA ILE A 104 12.57 -21.05 -0.91
C ILE A 104 12.48 -20.97 0.61
N LEU A 105 11.41 -20.37 1.16
CA LEU A 105 11.29 -20.05 2.59
C LEU A 105 11.57 -21.26 3.49
N ASN A 106 11.05 -22.44 3.14
CA ASN A 106 11.21 -23.63 3.97
C ASN A 106 12.66 -24.11 4.01
N GLU A 107 13.34 -24.10 2.86
CA GLU A 107 14.76 -24.48 2.74
C GLU A 107 15.64 -23.53 3.58
N VAL A 108 15.39 -22.22 3.50
CA VAL A 108 16.11 -21.22 4.29
C VAL A 108 15.85 -21.40 5.79
N LEU A 109 14.60 -21.68 6.18
CA LEU A 109 14.27 -21.95 7.59
C LEU A 109 14.97 -23.22 8.10
N ASP A 110 15.02 -24.28 7.29
CA ASP A 110 15.68 -25.55 7.64
C ASP A 110 17.20 -25.35 7.82
N ASN A 111 17.84 -24.63 6.90
CA ASN A 111 19.25 -24.29 6.98
C ASN A 111 19.57 -23.45 8.24
N LEU A 112 18.77 -22.41 8.51
CA LEU A 112 18.97 -21.55 9.68
C LEU A 112 18.72 -22.30 10.99
N LEU A 113 17.78 -23.25 11.01
CA LEU A 113 17.52 -24.10 12.17
C LEU A 113 18.69 -25.07 12.41
N ALA A 114 19.19 -25.73 11.36
CA ALA A 114 20.31 -26.67 11.45
C ALA A 114 21.59 -26.01 11.97
N ASN A 115 21.82 -24.74 11.63
CA ASN A 115 22.96 -23.95 12.11
C ASN A 115 22.70 -23.25 13.45
N GLY A 116 21.59 -23.55 14.13
CA GLY A 116 21.28 -23.00 15.46
C GLY A 116 20.89 -21.53 15.49
N HIS A 117 20.65 -20.89 14.34
CA HIS A 117 20.32 -19.46 14.26
C HIS A 117 18.89 -19.11 14.69
N LEU A 118 18.02 -20.12 14.85
CA LEU A 118 16.57 -19.98 15.15
C LEU A 118 16.13 -20.69 16.44
N GLN A 119 17.05 -20.99 17.36
CA GLN A 119 16.70 -21.61 18.64
C GLN A 119 15.68 -20.75 19.42
N GLY A 120 14.64 -21.38 19.95
CA GLY A 120 13.58 -20.73 20.73
C GLY A 120 12.38 -20.21 19.92
N PHE A 121 12.36 -20.41 18.59
CA PHE A 121 11.26 -19.97 17.71
C PHE A 121 10.44 -21.11 17.11
N GLN A 122 10.39 -22.29 17.75
CA GLN A 122 9.80 -23.51 17.19
C GLN A 122 8.36 -23.31 16.68
N GLN A 123 7.51 -22.67 17.48
CA GLN A 123 6.12 -22.41 17.08
C GLN A 123 6.02 -21.41 15.91
N ALA A 124 6.89 -20.39 15.89
CA ALA A 124 6.93 -19.39 14.83
C ALA A 124 7.42 -19.98 13.51
N ILE A 125 8.42 -20.87 13.55
CA ILE A 125 8.93 -21.61 12.38
C ILE A 125 7.79 -22.43 11.76
N GLU A 126 7.08 -23.21 12.58
CA GLU A 126 5.98 -24.05 12.11
C GLU A 126 4.84 -23.22 11.49
N ASN A 127 4.49 -22.11 12.13
CA ASN A 127 3.51 -21.17 11.59
C ASN A 127 3.96 -20.62 10.21
N LEU A 128 5.24 -20.27 10.06
CA LEU A 128 5.80 -19.72 8.83
C LEU A 128 5.89 -20.74 7.69
N ARG A 129 6.07 -22.04 7.96
CA ARG A 129 6.10 -23.08 6.91
C ARG A 129 4.85 -23.05 6.03
N HIS A 130 3.70 -22.75 6.64
CA HIS A 130 2.40 -22.70 5.97
C HIS A 130 1.96 -21.28 5.58
N ILE A 131 2.82 -20.27 5.69
CA ILE A 131 2.47 -18.89 5.31
C ILE A 131 2.24 -18.79 3.80
N SER A 132 1.28 -17.97 3.35
CA SER A 132 1.12 -17.65 1.93
C SER A 132 2.03 -16.50 1.49
N ALA A 133 2.40 -16.44 0.20
CA ALA A 133 3.15 -15.32 -0.38
C ALA A 133 2.50 -13.95 -0.06
N SER A 134 1.18 -13.86 -0.17
CA SER A 134 0.42 -12.65 0.15
C SER A 134 0.46 -12.28 1.64
N SER A 135 0.62 -13.25 2.54
CA SER A 135 0.76 -13.00 3.97
C SER A 135 2.17 -12.53 4.33
N ILE A 136 3.19 -13.07 3.66
CA ILE A 136 4.57 -12.56 3.75
C ILE A 136 4.60 -11.07 3.40
N ASP A 137 4.04 -10.69 2.25
CA ASP A 137 4.03 -9.28 1.82
C ASP A 137 3.25 -8.38 2.79
N ARG A 138 2.13 -8.86 3.36
CA ARG A 138 1.36 -8.10 4.35
C ARG A 138 2.13 -7.90 5.66
N LEU A 139 2.84 -8.93 6.14
CA LEU A 139 3.64 -8.84 7.37
C LEU A 139 4.82 -7.88 7.19
N LEU A 140 5.54 -8.00 6.08
CA LEU A 140 6.72 -7.18 5.77
C LEU A 140 6.38 -5.78 5.27
N LYS A 141 5.10 -5.47 5.00
CA LYS A 141 4.66 -4.19 4.41
C LYS A 141 5.23 -2.97 5.14
N HIS A 142 5.18 -2.97 6.47
CA HIS A 142 5.67 -1.84 7.26
C HIS A 142 7.19 -1.73 7.23
N GLU A 143 7.91 -2.83 7.15
CA GLU A 143 9.39 -2.84 7.05
C GLU A 143 9.85 -2.40 5.67
N ARG A 144 9.21 -2.91 4.61
CA ARG A 144 9.44 -2.44 3.23
C ARG A 144 9.27 -0.94 3.11
N LYS A 145 8.24 -0.39 3.76
CA LYS A 145 7.99 1.06 3.75
C LYS A 145 9.09 1.86 4.44
N LYS A 146 9.81 1.30 5.42
CA LYS A 146 10.97 1.96 6.04
C LYS A 146 12.16 2.05 5.09
N LEU A 147 12.33 1.04 4.24
CA LEU A 147 13.37 0.97 3.21
C LEU A 147 12.99 1.68 1.91
N GLU A 148 11.74 2.15 1.79
CA GLU A 148 11.27 2.84 0.59
C GLU A 148 12.04 4.14 0.41
N ILE A 149 12.96 4.15 -0.55
CA ILE A 149 13.59 5.38 -1.03
C ILE A 149 12.46 6.23 -1.61
N LYS A 150 12.13 7.33 -0.93
CA LYS A 150 11.11 8.27 -1.41
C LYS A 150 11.56 8.75 -2.80
N GLY A 151 10.90 8.28 -3.85
CA GLY A 151 11.15 8.70 -5.21
C GLY A 151 11.01 10.21 -5.31
N ARG A 152 12.13 10.91 -5.42
CA ARG A 152 12.15 12.33 -5.77
C ARG A 152 12.08 12.36 -7.28
N LYS A 153 10.91 12.68 -7.82
CA LYS A 153 10.73 12.83 -9.27
C LYS A 153 11.57 14.03 -9.71
N GLY A 154 12.69 13.77 -10.41
CA GLY A 154 13.50 14.82 -11.02
C GLY A 154 12.77 15.50 -12.19
N THR A 155 11.86 14.77 -12.84
CA THR A 155 11.04 15.27 -13.94
C THR A 155 9.63 15.60 -13.45
N LYS A 156 9.21 16.86 -13.62
CA LYS A 156 7.78 17.20 -13.61
C LYS A 156 7.21 16.71 -14.94
N PRO A 157 6.10 15.97 -14.96
CA PRO A 157 5.46 15.61 -16.23
C PRO A 157 5.05 16.90 -16.94
N GLY A 158 5.76 17.23 -18.03
CA GLY A 158 5.40 18.35 -18.90
C GLY A 158 4.15 18.01 -19.70
N THR A 159 3.21 18.96 -19.77
CA THR A 159 1.95 18.81 -20.50
C THR A 159 2.11 18.98 -22.01
N LEU A 160 3.15 19.68 -22.47
CA LEU A 160 3.18 20.25 -23.83
C LEU A 160 3.65 19.29 -24.94
N LEU A 161 4.62 18.41 -24.68
CA LEU A 161 5.24 17.59 -25.74
C LEU A 161 4.70 16.16 -25.83
N LYS A 162 4.16 15.60 -24.74
CA LYS A 162 3.71 14.18 -24.73
C LYS A 162 2.53 13.91 -25.66
N GLN A 163 1.65 14.89 -25.88
CA GLN A 163 0.49 14.72 -26.77
C GLN A 163 0.86 14.81 -28.26
N GLN A 164 2.03 15.37 -28.58
CA GLN A 164 2.51 15.54 -29.95
C GLN A 164 3.40 14.38 -30.40
N ILE A 165 3.94 13.60 -29.47
CA ILE A 165 4.72 12.40 -29.76
C ILE A 165 3.73 11.23 -29.82
N ALA A 166 3.50 10.71 -31.02
CA ALA A 166 2.68 9.51 -31.20
C ALA A 166 3.29 8.36 -30.37
N ILE A 167 2.45 7.70 -29.57
CA ILE A 167 2.86 6.49 -28.85
C ILE A 167 2.94 5.39 -29.91
N ARG A 168 4.16 5.05 -30.32
CA ARG A 168 4.39 3.91 -31.19
C ARG A 168 4.07 2.64 -30.41
N THR A 169 3.21 1.81 -30.98
CA THR A 169 2.94 0.47 -30.47
C THR A 169 3.91 -0.53 -31.09
N TRP A 170 4.04 -1.71 -30.49
CA TRP A 170 4.88 -2.81 -31.01
C TRP A 170 4.70 -3.09 -32.51
N ALA A 171 3.48 -2.93 -33.04
CA ALA A 171 3.17 -3.19 -34.45
C ALA A 171 3.63 -2.10 -35.41
N GLU A 172 3.93 -0.91 -34.92
CA GLU A 172 4.39 0.25 -35.71
C GLU A 172 5.92 0.35 -35.73
N TRP A 173 6.60 -0.64 -35.15
CA TRP A 173 8.05 -0.70 -35.05
C TRP A 173 8.63 -1.36 -36.31
N ASP A 174 8.98 -0.55 -37.31
CA ASP A 174 9.53 -1.03 -38.60
C ASP A 174 11.07 -0.96 -38.67
N GLU A 175 11.71 -0.63 -37.55
CA GLU A 175 13.16 -0.47 -37.41
C GLU A 175 13.81 -1.85 -37.23
N ASN A 176 13.79 -2.62 -38.33
CA ASN A 176 14.24 -4.01 -38.40
C ASN A 176 15.74 -4.17 -38.71
N CYS A 177 16.55 -3.16 -38.39
CA CYS A 177 17.99 -3.19 -38.55
C CYS A 177 18.70 -2.37 -37.46
N PRO A 178 19.98 -2.67 -37.17
CA PRO A 178 20.79 -1.83 -36.28
C PRO A 178 20.92 -0.40 -36.79
N GLY A 179 21.01 0.57 -35.87
CA GLY A 179 21.23 1.98 -36.14
C GLY A 179 20.18 2.92 -35.53
N PHE A 180 19.15 2.38 -34.87
CA PHE A 180 18.12 3.16 -34.20
C PHE A 180 18.31 3.08 -32.69
N MET A 181 18.73 4.19 -32.09
CA MET A 181 19.18 4.25 -30.70
C MET A 181 18.16 4.97 -29.81
N GLU A 182 17.75 4.33 -28.72
CA GLU A 182 17.10 5.00 -27.59
C GLU A 182 18.15 5.51 -26.61
N ILE A 183 18.02 6.78 -26.20
CA ILE A 183 19.00 7.45 -25.33
C ILE A 183 18.31 7.95 -24.07
N ASP A 184 18.85 7.58 -22.90
CA ASP A 184 18.39 8.06 -21.60
C ASP A 184 19.55 8.34 -20.65
N LEU A 185 19.29 9.09 -19.57
CA LEU A 185 20.24 9.41 -18.52
C LEU A 185 19.81 8.85 -17.16
N VAL A 186 20.69 8.07 -16.54
CA VAL A 186 20.50 7.58 -15.16
C VAL A 186 21.31 8.42 -14.19
N ALA A 187 20.61 9.06 -13.25
CA ALA A 187 21.19 9.90 -12.21
C ALA A 187 21.74 9.07 -11.04
N HIS A 188 23.03 9.24 -10.70
CA HIS A 188 23.66 8.61 -9.53
C HIS A 188 23.69 9.55 -8.30
N GLU A 189 22.56 10.19 -8.01
CA GLU A 189 22.47 11.21 -6.94
C GLU A 189 22.19 10.64 -5.54
N GLY A 190 22.03 9.31 -5.40
CA GLY A 190 21.77 8.65 -4.11
C GLY A 190 20.52 9.16 -3.37
N GLY A 191 19.61 9.84 -4.06
CA GLY A 191 18.42 10.47 -3.49
C GLY A 191 18.57 11.94 -3.06
N ASN A 192 19.73 12.58 -3.29
CA ASN A 192 19.93 14.01 -3.07
C ASN A 192 20.33 14.74 -4.37
N SER A 193 19.35 15.34 -5.03
CA SER A 193 19.53 16.09 -6.28
C SER A 193 20.20 17.47 -6.14
N ARG A 194 20.77 17.79 -4.98
CA ARG A 194 21.48 19.06 -4.76
C ARG A 194 22.95 18.91 -5.15
N GLY A 195 23.38 19.71 -6.13
CA GLY A 195 24.77 19.76 -6.60
C GLY A 195 24.97 19.00 -7.91
N ASP A 196 26.24 18.83 -8.29
CA ASP A 196 26.64 18.00 -9.41
C ASP A 196 26.80 16.54 -8.97
N PHE A 197 26.31 15.63 -9.80
CA PHE A 197 26.43 14.19 -9.59
C PHE A 197 26.61 13.49 -10.94
N ALA A 198 27.35 12.40 -10.91
CA ALA A 198 27.58 11.58 -12.10
C ALA A 198 26.26 11.08 -12.66
N GLN A 199 26.19 10.98 -13.98
CA GLN A 199 25.10 10.33 -14.69
C GLN A 199 25.67 9.28 -15.63
N THR A 200 24.90 8.24 -15.91
CA THR A 200 25.23 7.32 -17.01
C THR A 200 24.33 7.66 -18.19
N LEU A 201 24.94 7.92 -19.33
CA LEU A 201 24.28 7.92 -20.63
C LEU A 201 24.10 6.47 -21.07
N ASN A 202 22.85 6.05 -21.23
CA ASN A 202 22.49 4.76 -21.79
C ASN A 202 22.07 4.97 -23.24
N MET A 203 22.70 4.26 -24.16
CA MET A 203 22.39 4.27 -25.58
C MET A 203 22.09 2.83 -26.02
N VAL A 204 20.83 2.54 -26.31
CA VAL A 204 20.37 1.18 -26.64
C VAL A 204 19.93 1.12 -28.09
N ASP A 205 20.57 0.27 -28.89
CA ASP A 205 20.07 -0.05 -30.22
C ASP A 205 18.82 -0.92 -30.06
N VAL A 206 17.72 -0.44 -30.63
CA VAL A 206 16.40 -1.05 -30.44
C VAL A 206 16.34 -2.47 -31.01
N TRP A 207 16.93 -2.68 -32.18
CA TRP A 207 16.79 -3.93 -32.91
C TRP A 207 17.68 -5.03 -32.32
N SER A 208 18.98 -4.73 -32.11
CA SER A 208 19.95 -5.69 -31.59
C SER A 208 19.91 -5.83 -30.06
N GLY A 209 19.35 -4.83 -29.37
CA GLY A 209 19.42 -4.73 -27.91
C GLY A 209 20.81 -4.36 -27.39
N TRP A 210 21.77 -4.06 -28.28
CA TRP A 210 23.10 -3.64 -27.89
C TRP A 210 23.03 -2.35 -27.08
N THR A 211 23.73 -2.31 -25.95
CA THR A 211 23.66 -1.19 -25.00
C THR A 211 25.06 -0.65 -24.73
N GLU A 212 25.26 0.62 -25.08
CA GLU A 212 26.45 1.39 -24.71
C GLU A 212 26.17 2.26 -23.49
N LEU A 213 27.14 2.28 -22.57
CA LEU A 213 27.03 2.95 -21.28
C LEU A 213 28.22 3.89 -21.09
N VAL A 214 27.95 5.19 -20.99
CA VAL A 214 29.01 6.20 -20.74
C VAL A 214 28.75 6.95 -19.45
N ALA A 215 29.71 6.89 -18.53
CA ALA A 215 29.69 7.72 -17.33
C ALA A 215 30.05 9.17 -17.68
N ILE A 216 29.17 10.10 -17.35
CA ILE A 216 29.34 11.55 -17.56
C ILE A 216 29.27 12.32 -16.24
N LYS A 217 29.92 13.49 -16.20
CA LYS A 217 30.06 14.29 -14.99
C LYS A 217 28.73 14.80 -14.42
N ASN A 218 27.83 15.29 -15.27
CA ASN A 218 26.47 15.74 -14.93
C ASN A 218 25.61 15.85 -16.22
N LYS A 219 24.33 16.26 -16.10
CA LYS A 219 23.39 16.42 -17.23
C LYS A 219 23.63 17.62 -18.15
N ALA A 220 24.76 18.33 -18.02
CA ALA A 220 25.00 19.47 -18.90
C ALA A 220 25.13 19.00 -20.35
N SER A 221 24.54 19.74 -21.28
CA SER A 221 24.49 19.40 -22.71
C SER A 221 25.88 19.13 -23.31
N LYS A 222 26.93 19.81 -22.82
CA LYS A 222 28.32 19.56 -23.23
C LYS A 222 28.73 18.10 -23.04
N TRP A 223 28.57 17.56 -21.83
CA TRP A 223 29.00 16.19 -21.52
C TRP A 223 28.16 15.13 -22.21
N VAL A 224 26.85 15.39 -22.36
CA VAL A 224 25.94 14.49 -23.09
C VAL A 224 26.35 14.42 -24.56
N ARG A 225 26.62 15.56 -25.20
CA ARG A 225 27.05 15.60 -26.60
C ARG A 225 28.40 14.93 -26.81
N GLU A 226 29.39 15.22 -25.96
CA GLU A 226 30.70 14.57 -26.01
C GLU A 226 30.60 13.04 -25.85
N ALA A 227 29.75 12.56 -24.93
CA ALA A 227 29.52 11.13 -24.74
C ALA A 227 28.82 10.48 -25.94
N ILE A 228 27.84 11.15 -26.55
CA ILE A 228 27.18 10.65 -27.78
C ILE A 228 28.19 10.54 -28.92
N GLU A 229 29.04 11.55 -29.15
CA GLU A 229 30.03 11.48 -30.22
C GLU A 229 31.04 10.36 -29.97
N LYS A 230 31.50 10.20 -28.73
CA LYS A 230 32.38 9.09 -28.36
C LYS A 230 31.72 7.72 -28.61
N SER A 231 30.50 7.51 -28.14
CA SER A 231 29.80 6.22 -28.32
C SER A 231 29.50 5.89 -29.77
N LYS A 232 29.41 6.86 -30.68
CA LYS A 232 29.28 6.59 -32.11
C LYS A 232 30.54 5.96 -32.70
N GLU A 233 31.73 6.34 -32.21
CA GLU A 233 32.99 5.75 -32.67
C GLU A 233 33.10 4.28 -32.27
N ASP A 234 32.50 3.88 -31.14
CA ASP A 234 32.48 2.49 -30.66
C ASP A 234 31.46 1.60 -31.40
N PHE A 235 30.49 2.21 -32.11
CA PHE A 235 29.41 1.53 -32.83
C PHE A 235 29.65 1.36 -34.34
N LEU A 236 30.64 2.05 -34.91
CA LEU A 236 31.05 1.98 -36.33
C LEU A 236 32.22 1.00 -36.51
#